data_AF-A0A351SD75-F1
#
_entry.id   AF-A0A351SD75-F1
#
_cell.length_a   1.000
_cell.length_b   1.000
_cell.length_c   1.000
_cell.angle_alpha   90.00
_cell.angle_beta   90.00
_cell.angle_gamma   90.00
#
_symmetry.space_group_name_H-M   'P 1'
#
loop_
_entity.id
_entity.type
_entity.pdbx_description
1 polymer ?
#
loop_
_entity_poly.entity_id
_entity_poly.type
_entity_poly.pdbx_seq_one_letter_code
_entity_poly.pdbx_strand_id
1 'polypeptide(L)'
;TIKSGGLEGDDVIGAWQGKYKRYVPLKGFADDEKGVHGTGSGFNIKGKESQRAMGRRSRSGSPLANAINDTTKVAIRNRKNEVGNALLGLVENNPNNDLWEVFTEDNPEVSRRIKRQKNPLTGEVEEVVESMPVPMAMFSDNYFTTKRDGETHYIKIKDDRLMSAMKNLGVDQGGDVIRTMGNITRIMSSLNTSFNPEFIVSNFARDIQTAIMNIQGEQTRKDGRLEGKAIAAQTAKDVRHAMRSIYRNLRGKEAKTET
;
A
#
# COMPACT_ATOMS: atom_id res chain seq x y z
N THR A 1 2.11 16.51 -0.49
CA THR A 1 0.87 16.82 -1.27
C THR A 1 0.57 15.63 -2.17
N ILE A 2 -0.61 15.55 -2.80
CA ILE A 2 -0.95 14.45 -3.73
C ILE A 2 0.15 14.30 -4.80
N LYS A 3 0.59 15.43 -5.36
CA LYS A 3 1.72 15.51 -6.31
C LYS A 3 3.02 14.92 -5.75
N SER A 4 3.49 15.42 -4.61
CA SER A 4 4.76 14.96 -4.03
C SER A 4 4.76 13.50 -3.61
N GLY A 5 3.57 12.92 -3.40
CA GLY A 5 3.42 11.51 -3.04
C GLY A 5 3.29 10.58 -4.24
N GLY A 6 3.26 11.07 -5.48
CA GLY A 6 3.02 10.25 -6.68
C GLY A 6 1.66 9.55 -6.67
N LEU A 7 0.69 10.07 -5.92
CA LEU A 7 -0.62 9.42 -5.72
C LEU A 7 -1.58 9.62 -6.90
N GLU A 8 -1.30 10.59 -7.77
CA GLU A 8 -2.09 10.97 -8.93
C GLU A 8 -1.17 11.58 -9.98
N GLY A 9 -1.55 11.46 -11.27
CA GLY A 9 -0.80 12.01 -12.39
C GLY A 9 -0.70 13.55 -12.36
N ASP A 10 0.43 14.07 -12.81
CA ASP A 10 0.71 15.51 -12.84
C ASP A 10 -0.25 16.30 -13.74
N ASP A 11 -0.67 15.67 -14.83
CA ASP A 11 -1.67 16.15 -15.78
C ASP A 11 -3.05 16.29 -15.13
N VAL A 12 -3.48 15.28 -14.37
CA VAL A 12 -4.76 15.26 -13.65
C VAL A 12 -4.78 16.34 -12.58
N ILE A 13 -3.68 16.49 -11.83
CA ILE A 13 -3.53 17.53 -10.81
C ILE A 13 -3.57 18.92 -11.46
N GLY A 14 -2.87 19.12 -12.58
CA GLY A 14 -2.90 20.36 -13.35
C GLY A 14 -4.30 20.72 -13.83
N ALA A 15 -5.04 19.74 -14.35
CA ALA A 15 -6.43 19.92 -14.78
C ALA A 15 -7.34 20.33 -13.62
N TRP A 16 -7.16 19.74 -12.43
CA TRP A 16 -7.92 20.15 -11.24
C TRP A 16 -7.61 21.58 -10.82
N GLN A 17 -6.34 21.96 -10.75
CA GLN A 17 -5.92 23.31 -10.36
C GLN A 17 -6.42 24.38 -11.34
N GLY A 18 -6.39 24.08 -12.65
CA GLY A 18 -6.91 24.96 -13.69
C GLY A 18 -8.43 25.12 -13.61
N LYS A 19 -9.17 24.02 -13.45
CA LYS A 19 -10.65 24.03 -13.43
C LYS A 19 -11.22 24.61 -12.13
N TYR A 20 -10.57 24.38 -11.00
CA TYR A 20 -11.14 24.58 -9.66
C TYR A 20 -10.37 25.64 -8.83
N LYS A 21 -10.06 26.79 -9.41
CA LYS A 21 -9.22 27.85 -8.78
C LYS A 21 -9.73 28.37 -7.43
N ARG A 22 -11.05 28.45 -7.22
CA ARG A 22 -11.69 28.94 -5.98
C ARG A 22 -12.71 27.95 -5.40
N TYR A 23 -12.59 26.68 -5.77
CA TYR A 23 -13.54 25.67 -5.37
C TYR A 23 -13.23 25.14 -3.98
N VAL A 24 -14.24 25.12 -3.12
CA VAL A 24 -14.16 24.47 -1.80
C VAL A 24 -15.14 23.31 -1.79
N PRO A 25 -14.68 22.06 -1.69
CA PRO A 25 -15.57 20.90 -1.72
C PRO A 25 -16.45 20.87 -0.46
N LEU A 26 -17.75 20.86 -0.68
CA LEU A 26 -18.75 20.70 0.37
C LEU A 26 -18.99 19.20 0.59
N LYS A 27 -18.24 18.62 1.54
CA LYS A 27 -18.26 17.17 1.83
C LYS A 27 -18.34 16.90 3.34
N GLY A 28 -18.19 15.63 3.72
CA GLY A 28 -18.38 15.17 5.08
C GLY A 28 -19.84 14.87 5.37
N PHE A 29 -20.14 14.67 6.65
CA PHE A 29 -21.48 14.39 7.13
C PHE A 29 -21.99 15.60 7.91
N ALA A 30 -23.28 15.88 7.83
CA ALA A 30 -23.95 16.81 8.73
C ALA A 30 -24.03 16.22 10.15
N ASP A 31 -24.33 17.04 11.15
CA ASP A 31 -24.44 16.57 12.56
C ASP A 31 -25.53 15.49 12.74
N ASP A 32 -26.53 15.45 11.85
CA ASP A 32 -27.60 14.46 11.79
C ASP A 32 -27.30 13.24 10.89
N GLU A 33 -26.17 13.23 10.20
CA GLU A 33 -25.74 12.15 9.31
C GLU A 33 -24.70 11.24 9.99
N LYS A 34 -24.98 9.93 10.07
CA LYS A 34 -23.98 8.96 10.54
C LYS A 34 -22.91 8.76 9.48
N GLY A 35 -21.69 9.20 9.79
CA GLY A 35 -20.54 9.12 8.91
C GLY A 35 -19.47 8.13 9.36
N VAL A 36 -19.04 7.24 8.46
CA VAL A 36 -17.85 6.42 8.70
C VAL A 36 -16.60 7.26 8.39
N HIS A 37 -16.00 7.82 9.43
CA HIS A 37 -14.69 8.46 9.34
C HIS A 37 -13.60 7.38 9.39
N GLY A 38 -13.27 6.80 8.23
CA GLY A 38 -12.16 5.87 8.10
C GLY A 38 -10.92 6.53 7.49
N THR A 39 -9.76 6.39 8.14
CA THR A 39 -8.43 6.64 7.54
C THR A 39 -7.99 5.47 6.63
N GLY A 40 -8.81 4.42 6.54
CA GLY A 40 -8.48 3.13 5.93
C GLY A 40 -7.67 2.26 6.89
N SER A 41 -7.96 0.96 6.92
CA SER A 41 -7.19 -0.02 7.70
C SER A 41 -5.88 -0.38 6.98
N GLY A 42 -4.78 -0.48 7.74
CA GLY A 42 -3.48 -0.95 7.25
C GLY A 42 -2.73 0.00 6.32
N PHE A 43 -1.65 -0.49 5.70
CA PHE A 43 -0.77 0.28 4.79
C PHE A 43 -1.22 0.32 3.33
N ASN A 44 -2.34 -0.32 3.00
CA ASN A 44 -2.78 -0.45 1.62
C ASN A 44 -3.44 0.86 1.09
N ILE A 45 -3.01 1.35 -0.09
CA ILE A 45 -3.54 2.56 -0.72
C ILE A 45 -4.60 2.20 -1.74
N LYS A 46 -5.86 2.27 -1.31
CA LYS A 46 -7.02 1.94 -2.15
C LYS A 46 -7.77 3.20 -2.59
N GLY A 47 -8.38 3.12 -3.77
CA GLY A 47 -9.34 4.11 -4.26
C GLY A 47 -8.75 5.40 -4.81
N LYS A 48 -9.65 6.29 -5.21
CA LYS A 48 -9.34 7.59 -5.84
C LYS A 48 -8.91 8.63 -4.80
N GLU A 49 -7.99 9.51 -5.16
CA GLU A 49 -7.52 10.58 -4.27
C GLU A 49 -8.51 11.74 -4.14
N SER A 50 -9.35 11.93 -5.15
CA SER A 50 -10.42 12.91 -5.14
C SER A 50 -11.76 12.29 -5.57
N GLN A 51 -12.85 12.88 -5.08
CA GLN A 51 -14.20 12.54 -5.51
C GLN A 51 -14.69 13.57 -6.51
N ARG A 52 -15.52 13.14 -7.47
CA ARG A 52 -16.16 14.05 -8.43
C ARG A 52 -17.15 14.96 -7.69
N ALA A 53 -17.16 16.24 -8.04
CA ALA A 53 -18.13 17.20 -7.55
C ALA A 53 -19.51 16.90 -8.17
N MET A 54 -20.33 16.10 -7.49
CA MET A 54 -21.68 15.71 -7.96
C MET A 54 -22.81 16.60 -7.39
N GLY A 55 -22.46 17.57 -6.55
CA GLY A 55 -23.44 18.33 -5.76
C GLY A 55 -23.91 17.54 -4.52
N ARG A 56 -24.60 18.23 -3.61
CA ARG A 56 -25.11 17.67 -2.35
C ARG A 56 -26.50 18.27 -2.08
N ARG A 57 -27.40 17.49 -1.46
CA ARG A 57 -28.74 17.94 -1.06
C ARG A 57 -28.82 18.35 0.42
N SER A 58 -28.03 17.72 1.29
CA SER A 58 -27.96 18.03 2.73
C SER A 58 -26.92 19.11 3.06
N ARG A 59 -26.93 19.65 4.28
CA ARG A 59 -25.99 20.71 4.73
C ARG A 59 -24.60 20.15 5.00
N SER A 60 -23.54 20.65 4.39
CA SER A 60 -22.19 20.10 4.63
C SER A 60 -21.68 20.40 6.04
N GLY A 61 -20.81 19.53 6.56
CA GLY A 61 -19.96 19.86 7.71
C GLY A 61 -19.01 21.03 7.42
N SER A 62 -18.26 21.47 8.44
CA SER A 62 -17.35 22.62 8.34
C SER A 62 -16.31 22.44 7.21
N PRO A 63 -16.24 23.36 6.23
CA PRO A 63 -15.26 23.28 5.14
C PRO A 63 -13.80 23.31 5.62
N LEU A 64 -13.52 24.05 6.70
CA LEU A 64 -12.18 24.11 7.28
C LEU A 64 -11.79 22.77 7.91
N ALA A 65 -12.70 22.15 8.68
CA ALA A 65 -12.47 20.83 9.26
C ALA A 65 -12.24 19.78 8.17
N ASN A 66 -13.01 19.84 7.08
CA ASN A 66 -12.82 18.98 5.91
C ASN A 66 -11.44 19.18 5.26
N ALA A 67 -10.98 20.43 5.10
CA ALA A 67 -9.66 20.71 4.54
C ALA A 67 -8.51 20.18 5.43
N ILE A 68 -8.64 20.31 6.75
CA ILE A 68 -7.67 19.73 7.71
C ILE A 68 -7.69 18.19 7.62
N ASN A 69 -8.88 17.59 7.56
CA ASN A 69 -9.04 16.14 7.42
C ASN A 69 -8.47 15.62 6.09
N ASP A 70 -8.64 16.35 5.00
CA ASP A 70 -8.08 15.98 3.70
C ASP A 70 -6.57 16.05 3.67
N THR A 71 -6.01 17.13 4.19
CA THR A 71 -4.56 17.32 4.23
C THR A 71 -3.89 16.26 5.11
N THR A 72 -4.50 15.92 6.25
CA THR A 72 -4.02 14.83 7.11
C THR A 72 -4.17 13.47 6.46
N LYS A 73 -5.29 13.19 5.77
CA LYS A 73 -5.47 11.95 5.01
C LYS A 73 -4.45 11.80 3.88
N VAL A 74 -4.25 12.85 3.07
CA VAL A 74 -3.25 12.85 2.00
C VAL A 74 -1.85 12.64 2.57
N ALA A 75 -1.51 13.31 3.68
CA ALA A 75 -0.20 13.11 4.31
C ALA A 75 -0.01 11.66 4.79
N ILE A 76 -1.03 11.05 5.42
CA ILE A 76 -0.98 9.63 5.83
C ILE A 76 -0.86 8.71 4.61
N ARG A 77 -1.62 8.97 3.54
CA ARG A 77 -1.57 8.18 2.30
C ARG A 77 -0.20 8.28 1.64
N ASN A 78 0.38 9.47 1.54
CA ASN A 78 1.75 9.66 1.05
C ASN A 78 2.73 8.77 1.81
N ARG A 79 2.63 8.70 3.15
CA ARG A 79 3.53 7.89 3.97
C ARG A 79 3.37 6.39 3.75
N LYS A 80 2.11 5.95 3.64
CA LYS A 80 1.82 4.56 3.26
C LYS A 80 2.40 4.25 1.87
N ASN A 81 2.41 5.24 0.97
CA ASN A 81 2.85 5.09 -0.41
C ASN A 81 4.37 4.97 -0.52
N GLU A 82 5.10 5.71 0.31
CA GLU A 82 6.56 5.61 0.39
C GLU A 82 6.99 4.18 0.79
N VAL A 83 6.30 3.58 1.77
CA VAL A 83 6.54 2.19 2.17
C VAL A 83 6.11 1.20 1.08
N GLY A 84 4.97 1.44 0.44
CA GLY A 84 4.49 0.63 -0.67
C GLY A 84 5.41 0.65 -1.89
N ASN A 85 5.97 1.81 -2.22
CA ASN A 85 6.90 1.99 -3.31
C ASN A 85 8.28 1.37 -3.02
N ALA A 86 8.69 1.30 -1.75
CA ALA A 86 9.86 0.52 -1.34
C ALA A 86 9.63 -0.99 -1.53
N LEU A 87 8.43 -1.50 -1.18
CA LEU A 87 8.06 -2.88 -1.47
C LEU A 87 8.00 -3.15 -2.97
N LEU A 88 7.40 -2.25 -3.74
CA LEU A 88 7.34 -2.36 -5.20
C LEU A 88 8.74 -2.42 -5.80
N GLY A 89 9.64 -1.51 -5.39
CA GLY A 89 11.03 -1.51 -5.84
C GLY A 89 11.77 -2.80 -5.49
N LEU A 90 11.51 -3.39 -4.30
CA LEU A 90 12.07 -4.69 -3.95
C LEU A 90 11.62 -5.79 -4.92
N VAL A 91 10.32 -5.84 -5.20
CA VAL A 91 9.72 -6.86 -6.05
C VAL A 91 10.22 -6.72 -7.49
N GLU A 92 10.28 -5.50 -8.01
CA GLU A 92 10.79 -5.19 -9.35
C GLU A 92 12.27 -5.54 -9.51
N ASN A 93 13.09 -5.24 -8.49
CA ASN A 93 14.52 -5.54 -8.51
C ASN A 93 14.83 -7.02 -8.27
N ASN A 94 13.85 -7.82 -7.81
CA ASN A 94 14.02 -9.23 -7.49
C ASN A 94 12.82 -10.04 -8.02
N PRO A 95 12.64 -10.14 -9.35
CA PRO A 95 11.48 -10.83 -9.92
C PRO A 95 11.51 -12.32 -9.56
N ASN A 96 10.46 -12.79 -8.89
CA ASN A 96 10.29 -14.20 -8.56
C ASN A 96 8.81 -14.56 -8.49
N ASN A 97 8.32 -15.20 -9.55
CA ASN A 97 6.92 -15.56 -9.69
C ASN A 97 6.47 -16.55 -8.61
N ASP A 98 7.34 -17.33 -7.97
CA ASP A 98 6.94 -18.25 -6.90
C ASP A 98 6.57 -17.52 -5.60
N LEU A 99 6.78 -16.20 -5.56
CA LEU A 99 6.65 -15.40 -4.36
C LEU A 99 5.78 -14.20 -4.47
N TRP A 100 6.03 -13.43 -5.52
CA TRP A 100 5.33 -12.19 -5.71
C TRP A 100 5.21 -11.91 -7.18
N GLU A 101 4.13 -11.23 -7.50
CA GLU A 101 3.80 -10.82 -8.86
C GLU A 101 3.25 -9.40 -8.78
N VAL A 102 3.62 -8.57 -9.75
CA VAL A 102 3.12 -7.19 -9.85
C VAL A 102 2.15 -7.13 -11.02
N PHE A 103 1.00 -6.55 -10.75
CA PHE A 103 -0.05 -6.31 -11.73
C PHE A 103 -0.40 -4.83 -11.74
N THR A 104 -0.93 -4.37 -12.86
CA THR A 104 -1.46 -3.01 -13.04
C THR A 104 -2.86 -3.09 -13.60
N GLU A 105 -3.54 -1.95 -13.77
CA GLU A 105 -4.85 -1.95 -14.45
C GLU A 105 -4.73 -2.39 -15.91
N ASP A 106 -3.61 -2.06 -16.57
CA ASP A 106 -3.33 -2.42 -17.96
C ASP A 106 -2.81 -3.86 -18.11
N ASN A 107 -2.15 -4.39 -17.08
CA ASN A 107 -1.71 -5.79 -17.01
C ASN A 107 -2.31 -6.49 -15.78
N PRO A 108 -3.61 -6.85 -15.82
CA PRO A 108 -4.29 -7.44 -14.68
C PRO A 108 -3.98 -8.93 -14.52
N GLU A 109 -4.08 -9.43 -13.29
CA GLU A 109 -4.13 -10.87 -13.06
C GLU A 109 -5.34 -11.47 -13.79
N VAL A 110 -5.15 -12.59 -14.49
CA VAL A 110 -6.22 -13.28 -15.21
C VAL A 110 -6.58 -14.57 -14.48
N SER A 111 -7.87 -14.79 -14.22
CA SER A 111 -8.39 -16.00 -13.59
C SER A 111 -9.34 -16.72 -14.53
N ARG A 112 -9.26 -18.05 -14.58
CA ARG A 112 -10.24 -18.89 -15.28
C ARG A 112 -11.53 -18.93 -14.46
N ARG A 113 -12.64 -18.47 -15.04
CA ARG A 113 -13.96 -18.47 -14.39
C ARG A 113 -14.97 -19.18 -15.26
N ILE A 114 -15.87 -19.92 -14.62
CA ILE A 114 -17.02 -20.53 -15.28
C ILE A 114 -18.07 -19.43 -15.46
N LYS A 115 -18.38 -19.13 -16.71
CA LYS A 115 -19.42 -18.19 -17.10
C LYS A 115 -20.59 -18.97 -17.67
N ARG A 116 -21.76 -18.75 -17.09
CA ARG A 116 -23.02 -19.26 -17.64
C ARG A 116 -23.46 -18.33 -18.75
N GLN A 117 -23.42 -18.79 -19.98
CA GLN A 117 -23.84 -18.03 -21.15
C GLN A 117 -24.98 -18.77 -21.86
N LYS A 118 -26.00 -18.02 -22.28
CA LYS A 118 -27.07 -18.56 -23.10
C LYS A 118 -26.56 -18.71 -24.53
N ASN A 119 -26.57 -19.93 -25.06
CA ASN A 119 -26.21 -20.17 -26.45
C ASN A 119 -27.29 -19.53 -27.36
N PRO A 120 -26.91 -18.60 -28.26
CA PRO A 120 -27.86 -17.88 -29.09
C PRO A 120 -28.56 -18.76 -30.14
N LEU A 121 -28.02 -19.93 -30.46
CA LEU A 121 -28.58 -20.86 -31.45
C LEU A 121 -29.53 -21.88 -30.82
N THR A 122 -29.21 -22.41 -29.64
CA THR A 122 -29.99 -23.46 -28.96
C THR A 122 -30.89 -22.92 -27.85
N GLY A 123 -30.61 -21.72 -27.32
CA GLY A 123 -31.32 -21.13 -26.20
C GLY A 123 -30.99 -21.75 -24.84
N GLU A 124 -30.11 -22.76 -24.80
CA GLU A 124 -29.69 -23.43 -23.57
C GLU A 124 -28.59 -22.64 -22.85
N VAL A 125 -28.48 -22.85 -21.54
CA VAL A 125 -27.42 -22.23 -20.73
C VAL A 125 -26.23 -23.16 -20.71
N GLU A 126 -25.14 -22.74 -21.36
CA GLU A 126 -23.88 -23.46 -21.37
C GLU A 126 -22.91 -22.86 -20.35
N GLU A 127 -22.12 -23.71 -19.72
CA GLU A 127 -21.01 -23.33 -18.85
C GLU A 127 -19.73 -23.27 -19.66
N VAL A 128 -19.25 -22.05 -19.92
CA VAL A 128 -18.02 -21.82 -20.67
C VAL A 128 -16.94 -21.35 -19.71
N VAL A 129 -15.77 -21.99 -19.77
CA VAL A 129 -14.58 -21.54 -19.03
C VAL A 129 -13.91 -20.42 -19.83
N GLU A 130 -13.98 -19.19 -19.31
CA GLU A 130 -13.37 -18.02 -19.93
C GLU A 130 -12.27 -17.46 -19.02
N SER A 131 -11.19 -16.96 -19.63
CA SER A 131 -10.12 -16.29 -18.90
C SER A 131 -10.47 -14.81 -18.76
N MET A 132 -10.69 -14.34 -17.53
CA MET A 132 -11.13 -12.97 -17.25
C MET A 132 -10.18 -12.24 -16.30
N PRO A 133 -10.00 -10.92 -16.49
CA PRO A 133 -9.22 -10.10 -15.56
C PRO A 133 -9.88 -10.08 -14.18
N VAL A 134 -9.07 -10.28 -13.15
CA VAL A 134 -9.47 -10.19 -11.75
C VAL A 134 -9.68 -8.72 -11.40
N PRO A 135 -10.82 -8.33 -10.77
CA PRO A 135 -11.00 -6.96 -10.29
C PRO A 135 -10.18 -6.75 -9.00
N MET A 136 -8.87 -6.60 -9.14
CA MET A 136 -7.89 -6.57 -8.04
C MET A 136 -8.19 -5.46 -7.01
N ALA A 137 -8.73 -4.32 -7.47
CA ALA A 137 -9.18 -3.23 -6.59
C ALA A 137 -10.23 -3.66 -5.56
N MET A 138 -11.07 -4.65 -5.88
CA MET A 138 -12.08 -5.21 -4.98
C MET A 138 -11.48 -6.31 -4.09
N PHE A 139 -10.55 -7.11 -4.62
CA PHE A 139 -9.88 -8.21 -3.91
C PHE A 139 -8.64 -7.75 -3.14
N SER A 140 -8.78 -6.62 -2.48
CA SER A 140 -7.68 -5.93 -1.81
C SER A 140 -7.08 -6.65 -0.61
N ASP A 141 -7.62 -7.81 -0.22
CA ASP A 141 -7.06 -8.73 0.78
C ASP A 141 -6.01 -9.68 0.18
N ASN A 142 -5.99 -9.82 -1.15
CA ASN A 142 -5.01 -10.64 -1.87
C ASN A 142 -3.84 -9.82 -2.43
N TYR A 143 -3.98 -8.49 -2.49
CA TYR A 143 -2.95 -7.60 -3.06
C TYR A 143 -2.53 -6.53 -2.05
N PHE A 144 -1.23 -6.21 -2.02
CA PHE A 144 -0.73 -4.95 -1.50
C PHE A 144 -0.81 -3.89 -2.61
N THR A 145 -1.51 -2.78 -2.40
CA THR A 145 -1.65 -1.73 -3.42
C THR A 145 -0.82 -0.50 -3.07
N THR A 146 -0.05 -0.03 -4.04
CA THR A 146 0.72 1.21 -3.98
C THR A 146 0.48 2.02 -5.26
N LYS A 147 0.85 3.30 -5.24
CA LYS A 147 0.76 4.17 -6.41
C LYS A 147 2.12 4.75 -6.75
N ARG A 148 2.46 4.78 -8.03
CA ARG A 148 3.68 5.42 -8.53
C ARG A 148 3.29 6.23 -9.75
N ASP A 149 3.55 7.53 -9.72
CA ASP A 149 3.26 8.47 -10.81
C ASP A 149 1.81 8.45 -11.30
N GLY A 150 0.86 8.23 -10.38
CA GLY A 150 -0.57 8.13 -10.69
C GLY A 150 -1.06 6.74 -11.13
N GLU A 151 -0.15 5.82 -11.44
CA GLU A 151 -0.49 4.44 -11.77
C GLU A 151 -0.61 3.56 -10.52
N THR A 152 -1.67 2.76 -10.46
CA THR A 152 -1.93 1.86 -9.34
C THR A 152 -1.28 0.49 -9.59
N HIS A 153 -0.39 0.10 -8.70
CA HIS A 153 0.33 -1.18 -8.73
C HIS A 153 -0.24 -2.13 -7.68
N TYR A 154 -0.49 -3.37 -8.08
CA TYR A 154 -1.00 -4.45 -7.23
C TYR A 154 0.08 -5.52 -7.07
N ILE A 155 0.64 -5.61 -5.87
CA ILE A 155 1.65 -6.60 -5.52
C ILE A 155 0.93 -7.78 -4.87
N LYS A 156 0.88 -8.91 -5.55
CA LYS A 156 0.42 -10.17 -4.99
C LYS A 156 1.60 -10.82 -4.28
N ILE A 157 1.41 -11.21 -3.02
CA ILE A 157 2.38 -12.00 -2.26
C ILE A 157 1.76 -13.37 -2.05
N LYS A 158 2.44 -14.44 -2.47
CA LYS A 158 1.92 -15.81 -2.39
C LYS A 158 1.88 -16.36 -0.96
N ASP A 159 2.68 -15.80 -0.06
CA ASP A 159 2.64 -16.14 1.36
C ASP A 159 1.65 -15.23 2.12
N ASP A 160 0.58 -15.84 2.64
CA ASP A 160 -0.50 -15.15 3.37
C ASP A 160 -0.03 -14.47 4.67
N ARG A 161 1.01 -15.03 5.32
CA ARG A 161 1.53 -14.49 6.58
C ARG A 161 2.31 -13.21 6.30
N LEU A 162 3.14 -13.22 5.26
CA LEU A 162 3.85 -12.04 4.76
C LEU A 162 2.87 -10.99 4.20
N MET A 163 1.80 -11.40 3.52
CA MET A 163 0.79 -10.45 3.05
C MET A 163 0.10 -9.77 4.24
N SER A 164 -0.41 -10.56 5.20
CA SER A 164 -1.07 -10.05 6.40
C SER A 164 -0.15 -9.14 7.22
N ALA A 165 1.11 -9.55 7.37
CA ALA A 165 2.18 -8.77 7.98
C ALA A 165 2.33 -7.38 7.36
N MET A 166 2.53 -7.32 6.04
CA MET A 166 2.76 -6.08 5.32
C MET A 166 1.54 -5.16 5.38
N LYS A 167 0.33 -5.71 5.36
CA LYS A 167 -0.91 -4.94 5.51
C LYS A 167 -1.07 -4.33 6.90
N ASN A 168 -0.68 -5.06 7.93
CA ASN A 168 -0.86 -4.69 9.33
C ASN A 168 0.34 -3.97 9.95
N LEU A 169 1.40 -3.69 9.19
CA LEU A 169 2.49 -2.81 9.64
C LEU A 169 1.87 -1.54 10.26
N GLY A 170 2.33 -1.13 11.44
CA GLY A 170 1.87 0.10 12.11
C GLY A 170 0.43 0.16 12.64
N VAL A 171 -0.36 -0.91 12.57
CA VAL A 171 -1.63 -1.02 13.31
C VAL A 171 -1.40 -1.55 14.73
N ASP A 172 -0.39 -2.40 14.91
CA ASP A 172 -0.03 -2.97 16.21
C ASP A 172 1.08 -2.18 16.90
N GLN A 173 0.75 -1.58 18.06
CA GLN A 173 1.69 -0.86 18.93
C GLN A 173 2.50 -1.80 19.86
N GLY A 174 2.33 -3.13 19.76
CA GLY A 174 2.94 -4.08 20.68
C GLY A 174 3.50 -5.31 19.99
N GLY A 175 4.73 -5.72 20.36
CA GLY A 175 5.34 -7.06 20.34
C GLY A 175 5.34 -7.95 19.08
N ASP A 176 4.34 -7.86 18.21
CA ASP A 176 4.04 -8.81 17.15
C ASP A 176 4.70 -8.47 15.82
N VAL A 177 5.16 -7.23 15.64
CA VAL A 177 5.99 -6.83 14.49
C VAL A 177 7.29 -7.64 14.44
N ILE A 178 7.88 -7.97 15.59
CA ILE A 178 9.11 -8.77 15.67
C ILE A 178 8.86 -10.22 15.21
N ARG A 179 7.73 -10.83 15.61
CA ARG A 179 7.35 -12.20 15.20
C ARG A 179 6.99 -12.26 13.72
N THR A 180 6.29 -11.23 13.26
CA THR A 180 5.89 -11.03 11.88
C THR A 180 7.08 -10.99 10.93
N MET A 181 8.11 -10.23 11.28
CA MET A 181 9.34 -10.06 10.50
C MET A 181 10.25 -11.32 10.50
N GLY A 182 10.15 -12.14 11.54
CA GLY A 182 10.78 -13.46 11.58
C GLY A 182 10.23 -14.42 10.50
N ASN A 183 8.95 -14.30 10.15
CA ASN A 183 8.35 -15.07 9.06
C ASN A 183 8.79 -14.55 7.70
N ILE A 184 8.81 -13.22 7.49
CA ILE A 184 9.33 -12.58 6.27
C ILE A 184 10.74 -13.08 5.98
N THR A 185 11.59 -13.13 7.00
CA THR A 185 12.98 -13.60 6.86
C THR A 185 13.06 -15.08 6.57
N ARG A 186 12.24 -15.90 7.24
CA ARG A 186 12.23 -17.35 7.04
C ARG A 186 11.82 -17.70 5.61
N ILE A 187 10.83 -16.96 5.09
CA ILE A 187 10.41 -16.99 3.69
C ILE A 187 11.59 -16.53 2.84
N MET A 188 12.10 -15.30 2.99
CA MET A 188 13.24 -14.76 2.21
C MET A 188 14.49 -15.65 2.21
N SER A 189 14.74 -16.38 3.31
CA SER A 189 15.84 -17.33 3.44
C SER A 189 15.54 -18.70 2.81
N SER A 190 14.27 -19.09 2.68
CA SER A 190 13.85 -20.35 2.04
C SER A 190 13.68 -20.22 0.53
N LEU A 191 13.82 -19.03 -0.04
CA LEU A 191 13.46 -18.72 -1.42
C LEU A 191 14.60 -18.82 -2.43
N ASN A 192 15.32 -19.93 -2.36
CA ASN A 192 16.13 -20.43 -3.46
C ASN A 192 17.39 -19.59 -3.76
N THR A 193 18.41 -19.78 -2.92
CA THR A 193 19.84 -20.07 -3.22
C THR A 193 20.55 -19.51 -4.47
N SER A 194 20.02 -18.53 -5.20
CA SER A 194 20.68 -17.96 -6.39
C SER A 194 21.02 -16.48 -6.27
N PHE A 195 20.31 -15.72 -5.44
CA PHE A 195 20.61 -14.30 -5.21
C PHE A 195 20.65 -14.01 -3.72
N ASN A 196 21.82 -13.55 -3.28
CA ASN A 196 22.23 -13.31 -1.89
C ASN A 196 21.06 -12.84 -0.97
N PRO A 197 20.60 -13.67 -0.01
CA PRO A 197 19.51 -13.28 0.90
C PRO A 197 19.85 -12.04 1.72
N GLU A 198 21.14 -11.79 2.02
CA GLU A 198 21.58 -10.57 2.69
C GLU A 198 21.37 -9.33 1.81
N PHE A 199 21.52 -9.44 0.49
CA PHE A 199 21.32 -8.33 -0.44
C PHE A 199 19.84 -7.94 -0.52
N ILE A 200 18.94 -8.91 -0.64
CA ILE A 200 17.49 -8.66 -0.70
C ILE A 200 17.00 -8.03 0.61
N VAL A 201 17.41 -8.61 1.74
CA VAL A 201 17.06 -8.14 3.08
C VAL A 201 17.66 -6.76 3.35
N SER A 202 18.91 -6.51 2.97
CA SER A 202 19.57 -5.21 3.19
C SER A 202 19.04 -4.10 2.29
N ASN A 203 18.68 -4.39 1.02
CA ASN A 203 18.03 -3.42 0.14
C ASN A 203 16.65 -3.05 0.66
N PHE A 204 15.80 -4.03 0.99
CA PHE A 204 14.50 -3.78 1.60
C PHE A 204 14.60 -2.89 2.84
N ALA A 205 15.54 -3.25 3.73
CA ALA A 205 15.78 -2.54 4.97
C ALA A 205 16.23 -1.11 4.73
N ARG A 206 17.16 -0.93 3.80
CA ARG A 206 17.73 0.36 3.44
C ARG A 206 16.65 1.25 2.83
N ASP A 207 15.83 0.72 1.93
CA ASP A 207 14.80 1.48 1.23
C ASP A 207 13.67 1.87 2.18
N ILE A 208 13.22 0.96 3.05
CA ILE A 208 12.26 1.29 4.10
C ILE A 208 12.87 2.27 5.11
N GLN A 209 14.12 2.09 5.54
CA GLN A 209 14.77 3.05 6.44
C GLN A 209 14.90 4.42 5.80
N THR A 210 15.25 4.49 4.52
CA THR A 210 15.37 5.74 3.76
C THR A 210 14.01 6.39 3.59
N ALA A 211 12.98 5.62 3.21
CA ALA A 211 11.60 6.07 3.20
C ALA A 211 11.25 6.64 4.58
N ILE A 212 11.40 5.88 5.65
CA ILE A 212 11.05 6.32 7.00
C ILE A 212 11.91 7.50 7.50
N MET A 213 13.18 7.62 7.14
CA MET A 213 14.02 8.77 7.49
C MET A 213 13.58 10.02 6.74
N ASN A 214 13.23 9.90 5.45
CA ASN A 214 12.60 10.98 4.69
C ASN A 214 11.25 11.36 5.32
N ILE A 215 10.48 10.37 5.81
CA ILE A 215 9.26 10.60 6.58
C ILE A 215 9.54 11.38 7.85
N GLN A 216 10.51 10.95 8.66
CA GLN A 216 10.86 11.54 9.94
C GLN A 216 11.41 12.96 9.79
N GLY A 217 12.27 13.22 8.80
CA GLY A 217 12.79 14.56 8.51
C GLY A 217 11.68 15.57 8.21
N GLU A 218 10.62 15.14 7.54
CA GLU A 218 9.42 15.95 7.32
C GLU A 218 8.52 16.08 8.58
N GLN A 219 8.56 15.13 9.52
CA GLN A 219 7.85 15.20 10.80
C GLN A 219 8.57 16.08 11.85
N THR A 220 9.90 16.15 11.81
CA THR A 220 10.73 16.91 12.77
C THR A 220 10.95 18.37 12.37
N ARG A 221 10.49 18.78 11.18
CA ARG A 221 10.51 20.18 10.78
C ARG A 221 9.52 20.96 11.65
N LYS A 222 9.96 22.07 12.28
CA LYS A 222 9.14 22.93 13.16
C LYS A 222 7.87 23.51 12.51
N ASP A 223 7.67 23.30 11.21
CA ASP A 223 6.50 23.69 10.39
C ASP A 223 5.93 22.46 9.63
N GLY A 224 6.09 21.27 10.21
CA GLY A 224 5.60 20.00 9.67
C GLY A 224 4.13 19.80 10.05
N ARG A 225 3.26 19.57 9.05
CA ARG A 225 1.80 19.39 9.22
C ARG A 225 1.37 18.17 10.07
N LEU A 226 2.31 17.45 10.69
CA LEU A 226 2.13 16.21 11.45
C LEU A 226 3.04 16.13 12.68
N GLU A 227 3.35 17.26 13.32
CA GLU A 227 4.00 17.28 14.64
C GLU A 227 3.24 16.33 15.61
N GLY A 228 3.95 15.38 16.22
CA GLY A 228 3.40 14.50 17.26
C GLY A 228 2.77 13.17 16.82
N LYS A 229 2.63 12.84 15.53
CA LYS A 229 2.16 11.50 15.12
C LYS A 229 3.30 10.49 15.09
N ALA A 230 3.41 9.69 16.16
CA ALA A 230 4.42 8.65 16.34
C ALA A 230 4.39 7.50 15.32
N ILE A 231 3.53 7.53 14.29
CA ILE A 231 3.45 6.46 13.28
C ILE A 231 4.80 6.27 12.61
N ALA A 232 5.47 7.32 12.14
CA ALA A 232 6.76 7.17 11.47
C ALA A 232 7.87 6.74 12.43
N ALA A 233 7.92 7.33 13.63
CA ALA A 233 8.91 6.97 14.65
C ALA A 233 8.72 5.52 15.13
N GLN A 234 7.48 5.07 15.30
CA GLN A 234 7.13 3.71 15.68
C GLN A 234 7.43 2.75 14.55
N THR A 235 7.02 3.04 13.31
CA THR A 235 7.39 2.23 12.13
C THR A 235 8.92 2.19 11.96
N ALA A 236 9.65 3.29 12.19
CA ALA A 236 11.12 3.33 12.16
C ALA A 236 11.72 2.39 13.20
N LYS A 237 11.22 2.49 14.44
CA LYS A 237 11.67 1.69 15.56
C LYS A 237 11.39 0.22 15.32
N ASP A 238 10.20 -0.11 14.86
CA ASP A 238 9.76 -1.48 14.61
C ASP A 238 10.53 -2.10 13.45
N VAL A 239 10.71 -1.36 12.34
CA VAL A 239 11.55 -1.79 11.22
C VAL A 239 13.00 -1.96 11.67
N ARG A 240 13.58 -1.03 12.43
CA ARG A 240 14.98 -1.14 12.88
C ARG A 240 15.19 -2.32 13.83
N HIS A 241 14.27 -2.54 14.77
CA HIS A 241 14.34 -3.68 15.70
C HIS A 241 14.17 -5.01 14.96
N ALA A 242 13.23 -5.06 14.01
CA ALA A 242 13.04 -6.18 13.12
C ALA A 242 14.32 -6.46 12.31
N MET A 243 14.83 -5.49 11.56
CA MET A 243 16.02 -5.64 10.72
C MET A 243 17.27 -6.09 11.49
N ARG A 244 17.48 -5.57 12.70
CA ARG A 244 18.57 -6.03 13.59
C ARG A 244 18.37 -7.45 14.10
N SER A 245 17.13 -7.87 14.32
CA SER A 245 16.81 -9.26 14.66
C SER A 245 17.10 -10.20 13.49
N ILE A 246 16.73 -9.77 12.28
CA ILE A 246 16.94 -10.50 11.03
C ILE A 246 18.43 -10.69 10.74
N TYR A 247 19.21 -9.60 10.75
CA TYR A 247 20.65 -9.62 10.51
C TYR A 247 21.40 -10.53 11.50
N ARG A 248 20.99 -10.54 12.78
CA ARG A 248 21.56 -11.44 13.80
C ARG A 248 21.19 -12.92 13.57
N ASN A 249 19.97 -13.21 13.11
CA ASN A 249 19.53 -14.57 12.81
C ASN A 249 20.18 -15.14 11.54
N LEU A 250 20.42 -14.32 10.52
CA LEU A 250 21.12 -14.72 9.30
C LEU A 250 22.60 -15.04 9.59
N ARG A 251 23.31 -14.13 10.28
CA ARG A 251 24.71 -14.34 10.68
C ARG A 251 24.90 -15.47 11.69
N GLY A 252 23.89 -15.74 12.52
CA GLY A 252 23.89 -16.87 13.46
C GLY A 252 23.72 -18.24 12.78
N LYS A 253 23.25 -18.29 11.53
CA LYS A 253 23.18 -19.53 10.74
C LYS A 253 24.47 -19.83 9.98
N GLU A 254 25.31 -18.84 9.70
CA GLU A 254 26.62 -19.04 9.05
C GLU A 254 27.73 -19.53 10.01
N ALA A 255 27.54 -19.45 11.33
CA ALA A 255 28.59 -19.78 12.29
C ALA A 255 28.65 -21.25 12.74
N LYS A 256 28.12 -22.20 11.94
CA LYS A 256 28.39 -23.65 12.12
C LYS A 256 28.44 -24.35 10.77
N THR A 257 29.56 -24.19 10.09
CA THR A 257 30.04 -25.14 9.09
C THR A 257 31.54 -25.28 9.31
N GLU A 258 31.92 -25.98 10.37
CA GLU A 258 33.28 -26.49 10.53
C GLU A 258 33.18 -28.01 10.73
N THR A 259 33.74 -28.70 9.71
CA THR A 259 34.32 -30.07 9.65
C THR A 259 33.59 -31.22 10.33
#